data_AF-A0A4Y2JLQ4-F1
#
_entry.id   AF-A0A4Y2JLQ4-F1
#
_cell.length_a   1.000
_cell.length_b   1.000
_cell.length_c   1.000
_cell.angle_alpha   90.00
_cell.angle_beta   90.00
_cell.angle_gamma   90.00
#
_symmetry.space_group_name_H-M   'P 1'
#
loop_
_entity.id
_entity.type
_entity.pdbx_description
1 polymer ?
#
loop_
_entity_poly.entity_id
_entity_poly.type
_entity_poly.pdbx_seq_one_letter_code
_entity_poly.pdbx_strand_id
1 'polypeptide(L)'
;MYILTISKWTGNRVQDRLIARIISKTIITPGLLHRFNLHPDPLCIVCNEINDISHILLKCKKYASFRAILWNKLNIVESNITYDVLLSHALTNKNHLTIFIQALKYFDVF
;
A
#
# COMPACT_ATOMS: atom_id res chain seq x y z
N MET A 1 16.11 -3.30 9.15
CA MET A 1 15.77 -4.20 10.27
C MET A 1 14.33 -4.76 10.21
N TYR A 2 13.33 -4.00 9.75
CA TYR A 2 11.94 -4.47 9.59
C TYR A 2 11.76 -5.70 8.68
N ILE A 3 12.42 -5.72 7.51
CA ILE A 3 12.25 -6.78 6.50
C ILE A 3 12.59 -8.18 7.04
N LEU A 4 13.68 -8.34 7.81
CA LEU A 4 14.08 -9.63 8.38
C LEU A 4 13.11 -10.14 9.47
N THR A 5 12.39 -9.23 10.11
CA THR A 5 11.39 -9.60 11.14
C THR A 5 10.07 -9.96 10.47
N ILE A 6 9.69 -9.22 9.43
CA ILE A 6 8.47 -9.44 8.65
C ILE A 6 8.59 -10.70 7.78
N SER A 7 9.77 -11.04 7.28
CA SER A 7 9.97 -12.26 6.48
C SER A 7 9.72 -13.55 7.26
N LYS A 8 9.67 -13.49 8.60
CA LYS A 8 9.23 -14.61 9.45
C LYS A 8 7.70 -14.80 9.41
N TRP A 9 6.96 -13.80 8.95
CA TRP A 9 5.49 -13.78 8.93
C TRP A 9 4.90 -14.05 7.56
N THR A 10 5.65 -13.78 6.50
CA THR A 10 5.27 -14.07 5.10
C THR A 10 5.50 -15.56 4.77
N GLY A 11 4.67 -16.11 3.89
CA GLY A 11 4.72 -17.53 3.54
C GLY A 11 5.66 -17.86 2.38
N ASN A 12 6.15 -16.84 1.66
CA ASN A 12 7.02 -17.03 0.50
C ASN A 12 7.79 -15.75 0.12
N ARG A 13 8.84 -15.93 -0.70
CA ARG A 13 9.71 -14.87 -1.21
C ARG A 13 9.01 -13.82 -2.07
N VAL A 14 7.86 -14.15 -2.67
CA VAL A 14 7.08 -13.19 -3.48
C VAL A 14 6.44 -12.15 -2.57
N GLN A 15 5.82 -12.59 -1.46
CA GLN A 15 5.26 -11.69 -0.45
C GLN A 15 6.35 -10.81 0.18
N ASP A 16 7.54 -11.36 0.45
CA ASP A 16 8.67 -10.56 0.97
C ASP A 16 9.05 -9.41 0.06
N ARG A 17 9.16 -9.68 -1.25
CA ARG A 17 9.48 -8.66 -2.24
C ARG A 17 8.38 -7.61 -2.36
N LEU A 18 7.12 -8.05 -2.32
CA LEU A 18 5.98 -7.13 -2.33
C LEU A 18 6.02 -6.19 -1.12
N ILE A 19 6.20 -6.74 0.08
CA ILE A 19 6.28 -5.94 1.31
C ILE A 19 7.49 -5.00 1.29
N ALA A 20 8.66 -5.47 0.85
CA ALA A 20 9.83 -4.63 0.71
C ALA A 20 9.53 -3.44 -0.22
N ARG A 21 8.91 -3.68 -1.38
CA ARG A 21 8.51 -2.63 -2.34
C ARG A 21 7.51 -1.65 -1.74
N ILE A 22 6.56 -2.12 -0.95
CA ILE A 22 5.57 -1.25 -0.29
C ILE A 22 6.26 -0.37 0.76
N ILE A 23 7.12 -0.94 1.60
CA ILE A 23 7.88 -0.19 2.60
C ILE A 23 8.75 0.87 1.91
N SER A 24 9.43 0.52 0.81
CA SER A 24 10.27 1.46 0.06
C SER A 24 9.51 2.32 -0.95
N LYS A 25 8.17 2.22 -1.03
CA LYS A 25 7.33 2.91 -2.01
C LYS A 25 7.78 2.71 -3.47
N THR A 26 8.33 1.54 -3.79
CA THR A 26 8.85 1.16 -5.11
C THR A 26 7.98 0.13 -5.83
N ILE A 27 6.71 0.00 -5.42
CA ILE A 27 5.73 -0.79 -6.16
C ILE A 27 5.35 -0.07 -7.46
N ILE A 28 5.20 -0.85 -8.54
CA ILE A 28 4.96 -0.32 -9.88
C ILE A 28 3.60 0.38 -9.88
N THR A 29 3.63 1.68 -10.14
CA THR A 29 2.45 2.55 -10.23
C THR A 29 2.71 3.56 -11.35
N PRO A 30 1.67 4.11 -12.01
CA PRO A 30 1.88 5.12 -13.04
C PRO A 30 2.72 6.31 -12.56
N GLY A 31 2.49 6.77 -11.32
CA GLY A 31 3.28 7.84 -10.72
C GLY A 31 4.75 7.48 -10.52
N LEU A 32 5.07 6.22 -10.18
CA LEU A 32 6.47 5.76 -10.08
C LEU A 32 7.11 5.63 -11.47
N LEU A 33 6.43 4.99 -12.42
CA LEU A 33 6.95 4.75 -13.77
C LEU A 33 7.22 6.06 -14.52
N HIS A 34 6.35 7.06 -14.35
CA HIS A 34 6.52 8.37 -14.95
C HIS A 34 7.83 9.05 -14.53
N ARG A 35 8.25 8.90 -13.26
CA ARG A 35 9.55 9.44 -12.77
C ARG A 35 10.75 8.87 -13.51
N PHE A 36 10.61 7.71 -14.13
CA PHE A 36 11.64 7.05 -14.93
C PHE A 36 11.39 7.16 -16.44
N ASN A 37 10.46 8.02 -16.88
CA ASN A 37 10.04 8.16 -18.28
C ASN A 37 9.48 6.86 -18.91
N LEU A 38 8.92 5.97 -18.07
CA LEU A 38 8.35 4.68 -18.50
C LEU A 38 6.82 4.71 -18.63
N HIS A 39 6.19 5.83 -18.26
CA HIS A 39 4.74 6.02 -18.39
C HIS A 39 4.43 7.49 -18.71
N PRO A 40 3.58 7.79 -19.71
CA PRO A 40 3.36 9.16 -20.16
C PRO A 40 2.55 10.00 -19.16
N ASP A 41 1.56 9.40 -18.50
CA ASP A 41 0.66 10.12 -17.59
C ASP A 41 0.78 9.60 -16.14
N PRO A 42 1.24 10.41 -15.18
CA PRO A 42 1.35 9.98 -13.79
C PRO A 42 0.01 10.01 -13.04
N LEU A 43 -1.06 10.55 -13.61
CA LEU A 43 -2.24 10.98 -12.84
C LEU A 43 -3.28 9.87 -12.67
N CYS A 44 -3.97 9.91 -11.54
CA CYS A 44 -5.17 9.11 -11.30
C CYS A 44 -6.35 9.79 -11.99
N ILE A 45 -7.02 9.09 -12.91
CA ILE A 45 -8.17 9.61 -13.66
C ILE A 45 -9.30 10.13 -12.76
N VAL A 46 -9.51 9.51 -11.60
CA VAL A 46 -10.60 9.86 -10.68
C VAL A 46 -10.29 11.09 -9.84
N CYS A 47 -9.01 11.29 -9.50
CA CYS A 47 -8.60 12.29 -8.51
C CYS A 47 -7.79 13.45 -9.10
N ASN A 48 -7.26 13.30 -10.31
CA ASN A 48 -6.32 14.22 -10.94
C ASN A 48 -5.08 14.52 -10.05
N GLU A 49 -4.62 13.51 -9.32
CA GLU A 49 -3.44 13.54 -8.46
C GLU A 49 -2.42 12.49 -8.94
N ILE A 50 -1.14 12.63 -8.55
CA ILE A 50 -0.11 11.64 -8.85
C ILE A 50 -0.56 10.26 -8.32
N ASN A 51 -0.67 9.30 -9.24
CA ASN A 51 -1.08 7.94 -8.97
C ASN A 51 0.10 7.11 -8.45
N ASP A 52 0.59 7.47 -7.28
CA ASP A 52 1.59 6.70 -6.53
C ASP A 52 0.92 5.83 -5.44
N ILE A 53 1.71 4.98 -4.79
CA ILE A 53 1.20 4.06 -3.76
C ILE A 53 0.57 4.80 -2.57
N SER A 54 1.06 6.01 -2.24
CA SER A 54 0.52 6.78 -1.12
C SER A 54 -0.86 7.33 -1.49
N HIS A 55 -1.02 7.86 -2.70
CA HIS A 55 -2.31 8.27 -3.24
C HIS A 55 -3.28 7.08 -3.27
N ILE A 56 -2.89 5.95 -3.85
CA ILE A 56 -3.73 4.76 -4.00
C ILE A 56 -4.24 4.27 -2.64
N LEU A 57 -3.35 4.09 -1.65
CA LEU A 57 -3.73 3.51 -0.36
C LEU A 57 -4.42 4.49 0.58
N LEU A 58 -4.11 5.79 0.52
CA LEU A 58 -4.56 6.75 1.54
C LEU A 58 -5.66 7.70 1.06
N LYS A 59 -5.66 8.08 -0.23
CA LYS A 59 -6.44 9.25 -0.69
C LYS A 59 -7.41 8.95 -1.80
N CYS A 60 -7.05 8.05 -2.72
CA CYS A 60 -7.78 7.83 -3.96
C CYS A 60 -9.26 7.52 -3.71
N LYS A 61 -10.14 8.28 -4.37
CA LYS A 61 -11.60 8.15 -4.24
C LYS A 61 -12.10 6.82 -4.79
N LYS A 62 -11.42 6.28 -5.82
CA LYS A 62 -11.71 4.95 -6.39
C LYS A 62 -11.72 3.85 -5.33
N TYR A 63 -10.82 3.93 -4.35
CA TYR A 63 -10.63 2.88 -3.34
C TYR A 63 -11.19 3.26 -1.96
N ALA A 64 -12.06 4.28 -1.87
CA ALA A 64 -12.56 4.77 -0.59
C ALA A 64 -13.27 3.69 0.24
N SER A 65 -14.10 2.85 -0.38
CA SER A 65 -14.81 1.75 0.29
C SER A 65 -13.85 0.67 0.81
N PHE A 66 -12.89 0.23 -0.01
CA PHE A 66 -11.89 -0.75 0.39
C PHE A 66 -10.99 -0.21 1.52
N ARG A 67 -10.64 1.08 1.45
CA ARG A 67 -9.88 1.77 2.49
C ARG A 67 -10.64 1.77 3.82
N ALA A 68 -11.93 2.09 3.83
CA ALA A 68 -12.74 2.04 5.04
C ALA A 68 -12.79 0.64 5.68
N ILE A 69 -12.96 -0.40 4.85
CA ILE A 69 -12.92 -1.80 5.32
C ILE A 69 -11.54 -2.15 5.89
N LEU A 70 -10.47 -1.75 5.23
CA LEU A 70 -9.11 -2.00 5.68
C LEU A 70 -8.82 -1.29 7.01
N TRP A 71 -9.28 -0.05 7.19
CA TRP A 71 -9.06 0.73 8.41
C TRP A 71 -9.73 0.04 9.60
N ASN A 72 -10.98 -0.40 9.42
CA ASN A 72 -11.70 -1.17 10.43
C ASN A 72 -10.95 -2.44 10.81
N LYS A 73 -10.43 -3.20 9.83
CA LYS A 73 -9.70 -4.44 10.09
C LYS A 73 -8.32 -4.23 10.73
N LEU A 74 -7.71 -3.05 10.54
CA LEU A 74 -6.42 -2.69 11.15
C LEU A 74 -6.56 -1.88 12.45
N ASN A 75 -7.80 -1.70 12.93
CA ASN A 75 -8.13 -0.87 14.10
C ASN A 75 -7.60 0.57 13.97
N ILE A 76 -7.72 1.17 12.79
CA ILE A 76 -7.35 2.56 12.52
C ILE A 76 -8.61 3.42 12.68
N VAL A 77 -8.60 4.30 13.67
CA VAL A 77 -9.75 5.18 14.01
C VAL A 77 -9.61 6.56 13.37
N GLU A 78 -8.39 6.96 13.01
CA GLU A 78 -8.09 8.31 12.52
C GLU A 78 -8.46 8.49 11.04
N SER A 79 -9.13 9.61 10.75
CA SER A 79 -9.25 10.14 9.39
C SER A 79 -7.96 10.88 9.00
N ASN A 80 -7.43 10.60 7.81
CA ASN A 80 -6.22 11.24 7.25
C ASN A 80 -4.88 10.81 7.88
N ILE A 81 -4.67 9.51 8.04
CA ILE A 81 -3.38 8.96 8.46
C ILE A 81 -2.28 9.15 7.41
N THR A 82 -1.03 9.18 7.86
CA THR A 82 0.15 9.16 6.99
C THR A 82 0.46 7.72 6.53
N TYR A 83 1.34 7.61 5.53
CA TYR A 83 1.80 6.31 5.05
C TYR A 83 2.55 5.52 6.14
N ASP A 84 3.35 6.20 6.95
CA ASP A 84 4.12 5.56 8.01
C ASP A 84 3.22 5.06 9.14
N VAL A 85 2.13 5.78 9.45
CA VAL A 85 1.09 5.31 10.38
C VAL A 85 0.35 4.10 9.82
N LEU A 86 0.01 4.09 8.52
CA LEU A 86 -0.57 2.90 7.90
C LEU A 86 0.36 1.69 8.04
N LEU A 87 1.65 1.88 7.75
CA LEU A 87 2.64 0.81 7.86
C LEU A 87 2.83 0.35 9.30
N SER A 88 2.82 1.24 10.30
CA SER A 88 2.96 0.83 11.70
C SER A 88 1.81 -0.10 12.11
N HIS A 89 0.57 0.22 11.74
CA HIS A 89 -0.59 -0.63 11.98
C HIS A 89 -0.54 -1.95 11.20
N ALA A 90 -0.21 -1.89 9.90
CA ALA A 90 -0.14 -3.07 9.04
C ALA A 90 0.98 -4.05 9.46
N LEU A 91 2.09 -3.53 9.98
CA LEU A 91 3.29 -4.30 10.34
C LEU A 91 3.38 -4.59 11.84
N THR A 92 2.33 -4.31 12.62
CA THR A 92 2.31 -4.54 14.07
C THR A 92 2.41 -6.02 14.42
N ASN A 93 1.72 -6.90 13.69
CA ASN A 93 1.70 -8.33 13.95
C ASN A 93 1.38 -9.13 12.67
N LYS A 94 1.58 -10.45 12.72
CA LYS A 94 1.33 -11.36 11.60
C LYS A 94 -0.10 -11.30 11.06
N ASN A 95 -1.10 -11.15 11.93
CA ASN A 95 -2.50 -11.07 11.52
C ASN A 95 -2.79 -9.80 10.72
N HIS A 96 -2.36 -8.64 11.24
CA HIS A 96 -2.48 -7.35 10.56
C HIS A 96 -1.75 -7.35 9.21
N LEU A 97 -0.55 -7.92 9.16
CA LEU A 97 0.20 -8.06 7.92
C LEU A 97 -0.57 -8.91 6.90
N THR A 98 -1.16 -10.02 7.35
CA THR A 98 -1.95 -10.90 6.49
C THR A 98 -3.18 -10.19 5.93
N ILE A 99 -3.92 -9.48 6.79
CA ILE A 99 -5.06 -8.65 6.42
C ILE A 99 -4.64 -7.61 5.37
N PHE A 100 -3.53 -6.91 5.62
CA PHE A 100 -3.02 -5.88 4.73
C PHE A 100 -2.65 -6.46 3.36
N ILE A 101 -1.86 -7.55 3.31
CA ILE A 101 -1.49 -8.21 2.05
C ILE A 101 -2.72 -8.68 1.27
N GLN A 102 -3.72 -9.25 1.95
CA GLN A 102 -4.96 -9.67 1.30
C GLN A 102 -5.74 -8.49 0.73
N ALA A 103 -5.77 -7.36 1.45
CA ALA A 103 -6.45 -6.16 1.02
C ALA A 103 -5.82 -5.52 -0.22
N LEU A 104 -4.48 -5.63 -0.40
CA LEU A 104 -3.79 -5.10 -1.58
C LEU A 104 -4.35 -5.62 -2.90
N LYS A 105 -5.00 -6.79 -2.91
CA LYS A 105 -5.68 -7.33 -4.11
C LYS A 105 -6.81 -6.47 -4.65
N TYR A 106 -7.36 -5.57 -3.83
CA TYR A 106 -8.44 -4.66 -4.21
C TYR A 106 -7.95 -3.27 -4.61
N PHE A 107 -6.65 -3.02 -4.43
CA PHE A 107 -5.98 -1.83 -4.94
C PHE A 107 -5.24 -2.29 -6.20
N ASP A 108 -5.30 -1.54 -7.31
CA ASP A 108 -4.61 -1.94 -8.55
C ASP A 108 -3.08 -1.76 -8.40
N VAL A 109 -2.46 -2.53 -7.50
CA VAL A 109 -1.06 -2.44 -7.08
C VAL A 109 -0.43 -3.84 -7.12
N PHE A 110 0.10 -4.21 -8.30
CA PHE A 110 0.81 -5.48 -8.52
C PHE A 110 2.05 -5.28 -9.39
#